data_AF-A0A8S3G1E1-F1
#
_entry.id   AF-A0A8S3G1E1-F1
#
_cell.length_a   1.000
_cell.length_b   1.000
_cell.length_c   1.000
_cell.angle_alpha   90.00
_cell.angle_beta   90.00
_cell.angle_gamma   90.00
#
_symmetry.space_group_name_H-M   'P 1'
#
loop_
_entity.id
_entity.type
_entity.pdbx_description
1 polymer ?
#
loop_
_entity_poly.entity_id
_entity_poly.type
_entity_poly.pdbx_seq_one_letter_code
_entity_poly.pdbx_strand_id
1 'polypeptide(L)'
;MFVVSKKLVCLRPLFLRSITNDVLRIGSVTRPVTPPTDSNQSLVPIFYYEKNLFPPPFVRHLEWLMKKDKLGQDALFVGPPGPIRRRLVLAYLELTGKPYQYLQLTRDTT
;
A
#
# COMPACT_ATOMS: atom_id res chain seq x y z
N MET A 1 1.83 -24.26 9.50
CA MET A 1 3.21 -24.08 9.00
C MET A 1 3.12 -23.75 7.52
N PHE A 2 2.96 -22.47 7.15
CA PHE A 2 2.96 -22.03 5.75
C PHE A 2 4.09 -21.03 5.57
N VAL A 3 5.20 -21.51 5.01
CA VAL A 3 6.32 -20.70 4.56
C VAL A 3 5.94 -20.12 3.20
N VAL A 4 5.51 -18.85 3.16
CA VAL A 4 5.36 -18.14 1.89
C VAL A 4 6.69 -17.46 1.57
N SER A 5 7.52 -18.20 0.84
CA SER A 5 8.81 -17.77 0.29
C SER A 5 8.63 -16.56 -0.62
N LYS A 6 9.22 -15.42 -0.22
CA LYS A 6 9.35 -14.22 -1.04
C LYS A 6 10.49 -14.41 -2.04
N LYS A 7 10.17 -14.55 -3.32
CA LYS A 7 11.11 -14.20 -4.41
C LYS A 7 10.33 -13.90 -5.70
N LEU A 8 10.19 -12.62 -6.02
CA LEU A 8 9.88 -12.15 -7.37
C LEU A 8 10.73 -10.91 -7.66
N VAL A 9 11.73 -11.09 -8.52
CA VAL A 9 12.58 -10.06 -9.11
C VAL A 9 12.59 -10.28 -10.63
N CYS A 10 12.80 -9.20 -11.38
CA CYS A 10 13.07 -9.04 -12.83
C CYS A 10 11.87 -8.72 -13.75
N LEU A 11 11.93 -7.89 -14.80
CA LEU A 11 12.89 -6.90 -15.36
C LEU A 11 12.13 -6.19 -16.53
N ARG A 12 11.56 -4.98 -16.39
CA ARG A 12 11.06 -4.07 -17.48
C ARG A 12 10.83 -2.63 -16.93
N PRO A 13 10.96 -1.55 -17.74
CA PRO A 13 11.03 -0.15 -17.26
C PRO A 13 9.66 0.50 -16.99
N LEU A 14 8.74 -0.20 -16.32
CA LEU A 14 7.52 0.37 -15.73
C LEU A 14 7.34 -0.24 -14.34
N PHE A 15 8.08 0.35 -13.41
CA PHE A 15 8.56 -0.24 -12.18
C PHE A 15 7.74 0.25 -10.99
N LEU A 16 6.87 -0.60 -10.44
CA LEU A 16 5.95 -0.21 -9.36
C LEU A 16 6.15 -1.02 -8.07
N ARG A 17 6.91 -2.12 -8.13
CA ARG A 17 7.40 -2.84 -6.96
C ARG A 17 8.68 -3.57 -7.36
N SER A 18 9.84 -3.03 -6.98
CA SER A 18 10.97 -3.91 -6.65
C SER A 18 11.08 -3.92 -5.15
N ILE A 19 10.95 -5.09 -4.55
CA ILE A 19 11.52 -5.31 -3.24
C ILE A 19 12.94 -5.77 -3.51
N THR A 20 13.88 -4.84 -3.42
CA THR A 20 15.30 -5.14 -3.48
C THR A 20 15.85 -4.82 -2.10
N ASN A 21 16.37 -5.82 -1.40
CA ASN A 21 16.92 -5.66 -0.03
C ASN A 21 15.92 -5.01 0.93
N ASP A 22 14.68 -5.49 0.97
CA ASP A 22 13.59 -4.96 1.82
C ASP A 22 13.23 -3.49 1.61
N VAL A 23 13.70 -2.85 0.54
CA VAL A 23 13.30 -1.49 0.17
C VAL A 23 12.22 -1.54 -0.89
N LEU A 24 11.08 -0.90 -0.62
CA LEU A 24 9.98 -0.67 -1.56
C LEU A 24 10.21 0.64 -2.31
N ARG A 25 10.11 0.58 -3.64
CA ARG A 25 10.14 1.75 -4.52
C ARG A 25 8.81 1.90 -5.25
N ILE A 26 8.21 3.08 -5.14
CA ILE A 26 7.00 3.49 -5.87
C ILE A 26 7.35 4.79 -6.59
N GLY A 27 7.44 4.74 -7.92
CA GLY A 27 7.84 5.88 -8.75
C GLY A 27 9.22 6.42 -8.35
N SER A 28 9.25 7.69 -7.94
CA SER A 28 10.48 8.38 -7.51
C SER A 28 10.88 8.14 -6.05
N VAL A 29 9.97 7.59 -5.22
CA VAL A 29 10.16 7.53 -3.77
C VAL A 29 10.53 6.11 -3.36
N THR A 30 11.37 6.02 -2.33
CA THR A 30 11.80 4.76 -1.72
C THR A 30 11.49 4.75 -0.22
N ARG A 31 11.14 3.58 0.29
CA ARG A 31 10.83 3.35 1.71
C ARG A 31 11.32 1.95 2.13
N PRO A 32 12.03 1.80 3.25
CA PRO A 32 12.30 0.48 3.82
C PRO A 32 10.99 -0.16 4.30
N VAL A 33 10.80 -1.44 4.00
CA VAL A 33 9.65 -2.24 4.42
C VAL A 33 10.09 -3.18 5.52
N THR A 34 9.46 -3.03 6.68
CA THR A 34 9.54 -4.01 7.75
C THR A 34 8.55 -5.13 7.49
N PRO A 35 8.95 -6.41 7.58
CA PRO A 35 8.00 -7.50 7.56
C PRO A 35 7.03 -7.39 8.75
N PRO A 36 5.76 -7.77 8.59
CA PRO A 36 4.81 -7.78 9.71
C PRO A 36 5.22 -8.83 10.74
N THR A 37 5.02 -8.51 12.02
CA THR A 37 5.11 -9.46 13.14
C THR A 37 4.01 -10.52 13.03
N ASP A 38 4.26 -11.73 13.53
CA ASP A 38 3.32 -12.87 13.50
C ASP A 38 1.92 -12.51 14.03
N SER A 39 1.83 -11.68 15.07
CA SER A 39 0.56 -11.23 15.66
C SER A 39 -0.25 -10.31 14.73
N ASN A 40 0.41 -9.50 13.91
CA ASN A 40 -0.21 -8.47 13.08
C ASN A 40 -0.46 -8.93 11.64
N GLN A 41 -0.01 -10.15 11.29
CA GLN A 41 -0.10 -10.67 9.94
C GLN A 41 -1.54 -10.80 9.42
N SER A 42 -2.50 -11.11 10.30
CA SER A 42 -3.93 -11.20 9.97
C SER A 42 -4.57 -9.84 9.69
N LEU A 43 -3.96 -8.75 10.14
CA LEU A 43 -4.45 -7.37 9.99
C LEU A 43 -3.91 -6.69 8.73
N VAL A 44 -2.97 -7.32 8.02
CA VAL A 44 -2.44 -6.81 6.76
C VAL A 44 -3.40 -7.19 5.63
N PRO A 45 -3.83 -6.23 4.80
CA PRO A 45 -4.71 -6.55 3.68
C PRO A 45 -3.97 -7.36 2.62
N ILE A 46 -4.69 -8.30 1.99
CA ILE A 46 -4.20 -9.16 0.92
C ILE A 46 -5.10 -9.07 -0.31
N PHE A 47 -4.55 -9.24 -1.51
CA PHE A 47 -5.27 -9.23 -2.80
C PHE A 47 -5.87 -7.86 -3.20
N TYR A 48 -5.30 -6.76 -2.73
CA TYR A 48 -5.73 -5.42 -3.14
C TYR A 48 -4.87 -4.85 -4.26
N TYR A 49 -3.58 -5.21 -4.32
CA TYR A 49 -2.65 -4.79 -5.36
C TYR A 49 -2.64 -5.74 -6.55
N GLU A 50 -3.37 -5.38 -7.61
CA GLU A 50 -3.33 -6.10 -8.89
C GLU A 50 -2.74 -5.19 -9.99
N LYS A 51 -1.52 -5.52 -10.45
CA LYS A 51 -0.74 -4.69 -11.39
C LYS A 51 -1.51 -4.31 -12.67
N ASN A 52 -2.43 -5.15 -13.12
CA ASN A 52 -3.17 -4.97 -14.36
C ASN A 52 -4.49 -4.20 -14.21
N LEU A 53 -4.99 -3.99 -12.98
CA LEU A 53 -6.29 -3.33 -12.77
C LEU A 53 -6.18 -1.82 -12.51
N PHE A 54 -4.97 -1.29 -12.42
CA PHE A 54 -4.80 0.09 -12.00
C PHE A 54 -4.46 1.03 -13.15
N PRO A 55 -5.30 2.07 -13.39
CA PRO A 55 -5.00 3.07 -14.40
C PRO A 55 -3.75 3.89 -14.00
N PRO A 56 -3.03 4.49 -14.97
CA PRO A 56 -1.78 5.23 -14.71
C PRO A 56 -1.82 6.27 -13.57
N PRO A 57 -2.92 7.02 -13.33
CA PRO A 57 -3.02 7.93 -12.19
C PRO A 57 -2.86 7.26 -10.82
N PHE A 58 -3.20 5.97 -10.70
CA PHE A 58 -3.12 5.22 -9.45
C PHE A 58 -1.71 5.19 -8.87
N VAL A 59 -0.70 5.06 -9.74
CA VAL A 59 0.72 5.06 -9.34
C VAL A 59 1.12 6.39 -8.74
N ARG A 60 0.66 7.50 -9.34
CA ARG A 60 0.95 8.85 -8.85
C ARG A 60 0.35 9.08 -7.47
N HIS A 61 -0.85 8.56 -7.22
CA HIS A 61 -1.51 8.65 -5.92
C HIS A 61 -0.82 7.79 -4.85
N LEU A 62 -0.36 6.58 -5.19
CA LEU A 62 0.46 5.76 -4.29
C LEU A 62 1.79 6.44 -3.95
N GLU A 63 2.45 7.04 -4.95
CA GLU A 63 3.69 7.80 -4.73
C GLU A 63 3.44 8.98 -3.79
N TRP A 64 2.36 9.74 -4.00
CA TRP A 64 1.98 10.85 -3.11
C TRP A 64 1.68 10.39 -1.69
N LEU A 65 0.96 9.28 -1.53
CA LEU A 65 0.67 8.69 -0.23
C LEU A 65 1.97 8.27 0.49
N MET A 66 2.92 7.67 -0.24
CA MET A 66 4.21 7.30 0.32
C MET A 66 5.04 8.53 0.73
N LYS A 67 4.95 9.64 -0.01
CA LYS A 67 5.56 10.92 0.40
C LYS A 67 4.97 11.42 1.72
N LYS A 68 3.64 11.36 1.87
CA LYS A 68 2.93 11.79 3.08
C LYS A 68 3.28 10.93 4.29
N ASP A 69 3.29 9.61 4.13
CA ASP A 69 3.71 8.67 5.17
C ASP A 69 5.17 8.90 5.59
N LYS A 70 6.08 9.20 4.64
CA LYS A 70 7.48 9.55 4.96
C LYS A 70 7.60 10.84 5.78
N LEU A 71 6.72 11.81 5.55
CA LEU A 71 6.68 13.06 6.30
C LEU A 71 6.01 12.91 7.67
N GLY A 72 5.40 11.76 7.97
CA GLY A 72 4.60 11.58 9.19
C GLY A 72 3.33 12.46 9.20
N GLN A 73 2.81 12.82 8.03
CA GLN A 73 1.59 13.62 7.89
C GLN A 73 0.39 12.74 7.57
N ASP A 74 -0.76 13.12 8.10
CA ASP A 74 -2.04 12.51 7.74
C ASP A 74 -2.37 12.76 6.26
N ALA A 75 -3.09 11.81 5.66
CA ALA A 75 -3.51 11.87 4.27
C ALA A 75 -5.03 11.64 4.17
N LEU A 76 -5.71 12.54 3.46
CA LEU A 76 -7.13 12.43 3.15
C LEU A 76 -7.32 12.30 1.63
N PHE A 77 -8.19 11.37 1.22
CA PHE A 77 -8.56 11.17 -0.19
C PHE A 77 -9.97 11.70 -0.48
N VAL A 78 -10.06 12.82 -1.20
CA VAL A 78 -11.33 13.45 -1.59
C VAL A 78 -11.62 13.18 -3.08
N GLY A 79 -12.90 13.03 -3.44
CA GLY A 79 -13.30 12.78 -4.82
C GLY A 79 -14.76 12.29 -4.96
N PRO A 80 -15.16 11.87 -6.17
CA PRO A 80 -16.48 11.29 -6.43
C PRO A 80 -16.63 9.91 -5.76
N PRO A 81 -17.83 9.55 -5.26
CA PRO A 81 -18.03 8.30 -4.51
C PRO A 81 -17.56 7.08 -5.31
N GLY A 82 -16.90 6.14 -4.64
CA GLY A 82 -16.43 4.91 -5.28
C GLY A 82 -15.38 4.13 -4.48
N PRO A 83 -15.14 2.86 -4.85
CA PRO A 83 -14.27 1.95 -4.10
C PRO A 83 -12.77 2.25 -4.29
N ILE A 84 -12.41 3.03 -5.32
CA ILE A 84 -11.03 3.18 -5.76
C ILE A 84 -10.11 3.78 -4.70
N ARG A 85 -10.61 4.74 -3.90
CA ARG A 85 -9.84 5.40 -2.84
C ARG A 85 -9.53 4.45 -1.70
N ARG A 86 -10.51 3.67 -1.26
CA ARG A 86 -10.31 2.61 -0.26
C ARG A 86 -9.33 1.57 -0.79
N ARG A 87 -9.51 1.11 -2.03
CA ARG A 87 -8.62 0.11 -2.67
C ARG A 87 -7.19 0.62 -2.77
N LEU A 88 -6.99 1.92 -3.01
CA LEU A 88 -5.67 2.54 -3.05
C LEU A 88 -4.95 2.46 -1.70
N VAL A 89 -5.63 2.83 -0.62
CA VAL A 89 -5.07 2.78 0.74
C VAL A 89 -4.75 1.33 1.12
N LEU A 90 -5.67 0.38 0.84
CA LEU A 90 -5.45 -1.04 1.13
C LEU A 90 -4.30 -1.62 0.30
N ALA A 91 -4.20 -1.28 -0.98
CA ALA A 91 -3.06 -1.68 -1.80
C ALA A 91 -1.74 -1.11 -1.28
N TYR A 92 -1.73 0.14 -0.79
CA TYR A 92 -0.54 0.73 -0.16
C TYR A 92 -0.12 -0.03 1.11
N LEU A 93 -1.09 -0.38 1.96
CA LEU A 93 -0.86 -1.13 3.19
C LEU A 93 -0.37 -2.55 2.91
N GLU A 94 -0.91 -3.21 1.88
CA GLU A 94 -0.43 -4.51 1.40
C GLU A 94 1.03 -4.43 0.91
N LEU A 95 1.38 -3.38 0.14
CA LEU A 95 2.75 -3.18 -0.35
C LEU A 95 3.75 -2.90 0.77
N THR A 96 3.32 -2.15 1.79
CA THR A 96 4.14 -1.79 2.95
C THR A 96 4.11 -2.81 4.08
N GLY A 97 3.22 -3.81 4.02
CA GLY A 97 3.06 -4.82 5.07
C GLY A 97 2.56 -4.27 6.40
N LYS A 98 1.82 -3.15 6.38
CA LYS A 98 1.33 -2.49 7.60
C LYS A 98 -0.06 -3.00 7.97
N PRO A 99 -0.33 -3.26 9.27
CA PRO A 99 -1.68 -3.56 9.73
C PRO A 99 -2.57 -2.32 9.60
N TYR A 100 -3.88 -2.53 9.46
CA TYR A 100 -4.84 -1.43 9.44
C TYR A 100 -6.07 -1.74 10.29
N GLN A 101 -6.73 -0.67 10.72
CA GLN A 101 -8.02 -0.71 11.36
C GLN A 101 -9.00 0.11 10.54
N TYR A 102 -10.18 -0.43 10.30
CA TYR A 102 -11.27 0.30 9.67
C TYR A 102 -12.14 0.93 10.75
N LEU A 103 -12.26 2.25 10.71
CA LEU A 103 -13.19 3.01 11.54
C LEU A 103 -14.17 3.73 10.63
N GLN A 104 -15.46 3.41 10.78
CA GLN A 104 -16.52 4.12 10.10
C GLN A 104 -16.96 5.29 10.97
N LEU A 105 -16.91 6.50 10.41
CA LEU A 105 -17.42 7.70 11.06
C LEU A 105 -18.85 7.98 10.58
N THR A 106 -19.75 8.12 11.55
CA THR A 106 -21.15 8.53 11.37
C THR A 106 -21.36 9.85 12.10
N ARG A 107 -22.51 10.50 11.90
CA ARG A 107 -22.85 11.72 12.64
C ARG A 107 -22.88 11.49 14.16
N ASP A 108 -23.18 10.27 14.58
CA ASP A 108 -23.38 9.89 15.98
C ASP A 108 -22.09 9.45 16.68
N THR A 109 -20.96 9.42 15.97
CA THR A 109 -19.64 9.16 16.57
C THR A 109 -19.01 10.50 16.98
N THR A 110 -19.01 10.82 18.28
CA THR A 110 -18.33 11.98 18.89
C THR A 110 -16.92 11.65 19.35
#